data_AF-A0A2E0FBA7-F1
#
_entry.id   AF-A0A2E0FBA7-F1
#
_cell.length_a   1.000
_cell.length_b   1.000
_cell.length_c   1.000
_cell.angle_alpha   90.00
_cell.angle_beta   90.00
_cell.angle_gamma   90.00
#
_symmetry.space_group_name_H-M   'P 1'
#
loop_
_entity.id
_entity.type
_entity.pdbx_description
1 polymer ?
#
loop_
_entity_poly.entity_id
_entity_poly.type
_entity_poly.pdbx_seq_one_letter_code
_entity_poly.pdbx_strand_id
1 'polypeptide(L)' 'MKALVIVDLQNDFLPGGSLAVPEGDQIIESINETMVNYDLIIATKDWHPLDHISFASNHQNKKVG' A
#
# COMPACT_ATOMS: atom_id res chain seq x y z
N MET A 1 -15.12 -0.47 21.64
CA MET A 1 -14.98 -0.10 20.23
C MET A 1 -13.57 -0.41 19.78
N LYS A 2 -13.41 -1.19 18.71
CA LYS A 2 -12.12 -1.51 18.09
C LYS A 2 -12.10 -0.97 16.65
N ALA A 3 -10.95 -0.48 16.23
CA ALA A 3 -10.71 -0.01 14.86
C ALA A 3 -9.63 -0.85 14.18
N LEU A 4 -9.83 -1.16 12.90
CA LEU A 4 -8.82 -1.76 12.02
C LEU A 4 -8.35 -0.70 11.02
N VAL A 5 -7.03 -0.52 10.93
CA VAL A 5 -6.41 0.34 9.92
C VAL A 5 -5.71 -0.54 8.90
N ILE A 6 -6.20 -0.53 7.66
CA ILE A 6 -5.61 -1.22 6.51
C ILE A 6 -4.65 -0.24 5.84
N VAL A 7 -3.35 -0.49 5.98
CA VAL A 7 -2.32 0.42 5.50
C VAL A 7 -1.92 0.03 4.09
N ASP A 8 -2.19 0.94 3.14
CA ASP A 8 -1.62 0.94 1.79
C ASP A 8 -1.75 -0.40 1.03
N LEU A 9 -2.91 -1.06 1.13
CA LEU A 9 -3.25 -2.22 0.31
C LEU A 9 -3.59 -1.76 -1.12
N GLN A 10 -2.57 -1.37 -1.88
CA GLN A 10 -2.67 -0.75 -3.19
C GLN A 10 -1.93 -1.55 -4.25
N ASN A 11 -2.42 -1.49 -5.50
CA ASN A 11 -1.86 -2.23 -6.63
C ASN A 11 -0.35 -2.04 -6.81
N ASP A 12 0.19 -0.85 -6.56
CA ASP A 12 1.64 -0.59 -6.69
C ASP A 12 2.48 -1.43 -5.73
N PHE A 13 1.92 -1.85 -4.59
CA PHE A 13 2.58 -2.68 -3.59
C PHE A 13 2.23 -4.17 -3.71
N LEU A 14 1.33 -4.55 -4.62
CA LEU A 14 1.00 -5.96 -4.89
C LEU A 14 1.88 -6.52 -6.03
N PRO A 15 1.98 -7.86 -6.18
CA PRO A 15 2.71 -8.46 -7.30
C PRO A 15 2.27 -7.90 -8.66
N GLY A 16 3.23 -7.44 -9.46
CA GLY A 16 3.01 -6.76 -10.73
C GLY A 16 2.90 -5.23 -10.64
N GLY A 17 2.90 -4.66 -9.43
CA GLY A 17 2.95 -3.22 -9.18
C GLY A 17 4.34 -2.60 -9.36
N SER A 18 4.40 -1.26 -9.33
CA SER A 18 5.64 -0.49 -9.50
C SER A 18 6.61 -0.58 -8.32
N LEU A 19 6.11 -0.91 -7.12
CA LEU A 19 6.89 -1.16 -5.91
C LEU A 19 6.40 -2.44 -5.21
N ALA A 20 6.24 -3.51 -5.99
CA ALA A 20 5.64 -4.76 -5.56
C ALA A 20 6.33 -5.36 -4.33
N VAL A 21 5.53 -5.69 -3.31
CA VAL A 21 5.94 -6.52 -2.18
C VAL A 21 5.73 -7.99 -2.57
N PRO A 22 6.77 -8.85 -2.45
CA PRO A 22 6.62 -10.27 -2.72
C PRO A 22 5.48 -10.88 -1.91
N GLU A 23 4.58 -11.62 -2.58
CA GLU A 23 3.44 -12.30 -1.95
C GLU A 23 2.45 -11.36 -1.22
N GLY A 24 2.51 -10.05 -1.48
CA GLY A 24 1.67 -9.05 -0.80
C GLY A 24 0.17 -9.19 -1.05
N ASP A 25 -0.23 -9.96 -2.06
CA ASP A 25 -1.63 -10.29 -2.36
C ASP A 25 -2.20 -11.42 -1.48
N GLN A 26 -1.35 -12.27 -0.90
CA GLN A 26 -1.79 -13.42 -0.09
C GLN A 26 -2.53 -13.00 1.20
N ILE A 27 -2.31 -11.77 1.68
CA ILE A 27 -2.96 -11.26 2.91
C ILE A 27 -4.38 -10.72 2.66
N ILE A 28 -4.81 -10.55 1.40
CA ILE A 28 -6.08 -9.88 1.06
C ILE A 28 -7.27 -10.63 1.66
N GLU A 29 -7.27 -11.97 1.56
CA GLU A 29 -8.34 -12.80 2.13
C GLU A 29 -8.38 -12.67 3.66
N SER A 30 -7.24 -12.79 4.33
CA SER A 30 -7.16 -12.63 5.79
C SER A 30 -7.59 -11.24 6.27
N ILE A 31 -7.30 -10.17 5.51
CA ILE A 31 -7.79 -8.82 5.81
C ILE A 31 -9.33 -8.78 5.73
N ASN A 32 -9.90 -9.29 4.64
CA ASN A 32 -11.35 -9.32 4.44
C ASN A 32 -12.07 -10.11 5.55
N GLU A 33 -11.53 -11.26 5.95
CA GLU A 33 -12.05 -12.06 7.07
C GLU A 33 -11.93 -11.32 8.40
N THR A 34 -10.83 -10.60 8.61
CA THR A 34 -10.57 -9.88 9.87
C THR A 34 -11.50 -8.70 10.06
N MET A 35 -11.91 -8.03 8.98
CA MET A 35 -12.78 -6.83 9.02
C MET A 35 -14.08 -7.04 9.80
N VAL A 36 -14.64 -8.26 9.81
CA VAL A 36 -15.91 -8.57 10.51
C VAL A 36 -15.83 -8.41 12.03
N ASN A 37 -14.61 -8.37 12.60
CA ASN A 37 -14.37 -8.32 14.04
C ASN A 37 -14.17 -6.90 14.59
N TYR A 38 -14.30 -5.86 13.75
CA TYR A 38 -14.00 -4.48 14.09
C TYR A 38 -15.20 -3.55 13.83
N ASP A 39 -15.37 -2.56 14.70
CA ASP A 39 -16.50 -1.61 14.62
C ASP A 39 -16.23 -0.49 13.62
N LEU A 40 -14.96 -0.20 13.35
CA LEU A 40 -14.51 0.86 12.45
C LEU A 40 -13.37 0.35 11.57
N ILE A 41 -13.52 0.51 10.25
CA ILE A 41 -12.50 0.18 9.27
C ILE A 41 -12.01 1.48 8.63
N ILE A 42 -10.70 1.68 8.64
CA ILE A 42 -10.02 2.81 7.98
C ILE A 42 -9.02 2.21 7.01
N ALA A 43 -8.99 2.71 5.78
CA ALA A 43 -7.95 2.38 4.83
C ALA A 43 -7.11 3.63 4.55
N THR A 44 -5.78 3.48 4.54
CA THR A 44 -4.89 4.54 4.07
C THR A 44 -4.57 4.33 2.60
N LYS A 45 -4.06 5.40 2.00
CA LYS A 45 -3.60 5.38 0.63
C LYS A 45 -2.36 6.25 0.54
N ASP A 46 -1.27 5.68 0.09
CA ASP A 46 -0.14 6.46 -0.39
C ASP A 46 -0.56 7.19 -1.67
N TRP A 47 -0.49 8.53 -1.62
CA TRP A 47 -1.10 9.42 -2.60
C TRP A 47 -0.14 10.52 -3.02
N HIS A 48 0.89 10.11 -3.75
CA HIS A 48 1.93 10.99 -4.24
C HIS A 48 1.49 11.79 -5.48
N PRO A 49 1.86 13.08 -5.58
CA PRO A 49 1.90 13.76 -6.86
C PRO A 49 3.01 13.17 -7.75
N LEU A 50 2.94 13.42 -9.06
CA LEU A 50 3.91 12.87 -10.03
C LEU A 50 5.36 13.31 -9.73
N ASP A 51 5.55 14.50 -9.17
CA ASP A 51 6.83 15.10 -8.82
C ASP A 51 7.20 14.89 -7.33
N HIS A 52 6.61 13.89 -6.67
CA HIS A 52 6.85 13.66 -5.25
C HIS A 52 8.33 13.41 -4.94
N ILE A 53 8.80 13.97 -3.82
CA ILE A 53 10.21 13.93 -3.41
C ILE A 53 10.71 12.51 -3.09
N SER A 54 9.82 11.54 -2.81
CA SER A 54 10.24 10.16 -2.56
C SER A 54 10.70 9.42 -3.83
N PHE A 55 10.29 9.87 -5.02
CA PHE A 55 10.62 9.17 -6.26
C PHE A 55 12.05 9.46 -6.71
N ALA A 56 12.84 8.40 -6.90
CA ALA A 56 14.21 8.50 -7.39
C ALA A 56 14.31 9.21 -8.76
N SER A 57 13.28 9.11 -9.60
CA SER A 57 13.19 9.80 -10.90
C SER A 57 13.21 11.33 -10.78
N ASN A 58 12.84 11.89 -9.63
CA ASN A 58 12.82 13.33 -9.39
C ASN A 58 14.16 13.87 -8.84
N HIS A 59 15.19 13.03 -8.73
CA HIS A 59 16.51 13.42 -8.22
C HIS A 59 17.61 13.19 -9.26
N GLN A 60 18.43 14.22 -9.50
CA GLN A 60 19.60 14.10 -10.38
C GLN A 60 20.56 13.02 -9.85
N ASN A 61 21.09 12.21 -10.76
CA ASN A 61 22.04 11.13 -10.48
C ASN A 61 21.48 9.96 -9.65
N LYS A 62 20.16 9.84 -9.50
CA LYS A 62 19.51 8.65 -8.95
C LYS A 62 18.89 7.81 -10.08
N LYS A 63 18.78 6.51 -9.87
CA LYS A 63 18.16 5.56 -10.82
C LYS A 63 16.92 4.95 -10.17
N VAL A 64 15.89 4.72 -10.98
CA VAL A 64 14.76 3.87 -10.60
C VAL A 64 15.30 2.44 -10.44
N GLY A 65 14.93 1.81 -9.32
CA GLY A 65 15.35 0.45 -8.97
C GLY A 65 14.54 -0.62 -9.69
#